data_AF-A0A7K1ATF3-F1
#
_entry.id   AF-A0A7K1ATF3-F1
#
_cell.length_a   1.000
_cell.length_b   1.000
_cell.length_c   1.000
_cell.angle_alpha   90.00
_cell.angle_beta   90.00
_cell.angle_gamma   90.00
#
_symmetry.space_group_name_H-M   'P 1'
#
loop_
_entity.id
_entity.type
_entity.pdbx_description
1 polymer ?
#
loop_
_entity_poly.entity_id
_entity_poly.type
_entity_poly.pdbx_seq_one_letter_code
_entity_poly.pdbx_strand_id
1 'polypeptide(L)'
;MSPRRNYPKKRVKPEEPREINIASTGESTEEHSDGTYVVRRLTGSGSTKPYRCPGCDQLIPLATPHVVAWLEYDEDGRRHWHTACWAKKNKRRPNTERTRNAPRF
;
A
#
# COMPACT_ATOMS: atom_id res chain seq x y z
N MET A 1 25.94 37.90 -18.08
CA MET A 1 25.92 36.62 -18.85
C MET A 1 26.26 35.49 -17.88
N SER A 2 25.32 34.61 -17.57
CA SER A 2 25.51 33.55 -16.57
C SER A 2 25.81 32.21 -17.23
N PRO A 3 26.88 31.47 -16.83
CA PRO A 3 27.22 30.21 -17.48
C PRO A 3 26.16 29.11 -17.25
N ARG A 4 25.62 28.56 -18.34
CA ARG A 4 24.73 27.37 -18.30
C ARG A 4 25.53 26.15 -17.85
N ARG A 5 25.31 25.71 -16.61
CA ARG A 5 25.89 24.48 -16.06
C ARG A 5 25.18 23.27 -16.67
N ASN A 6 25.84 22.60 -17.62
CA ASN A 6 25.33 21.39 -18.25
C ASN A 6 25.71 20.18 -17.37
N TYR A 7 24.73 19.50 -16.77
CA TYR A 7 24.96 18.31 -15.96
C TYR A 7 24.73 17.05 -16.83
N PRO A 8 25.71 16.16 -17.00
CA PRO A 8 25.55 14.97 -17.83
C PRO A 8 24.59 13.97 -17.16
N LYS A 9 23.50 13.60 -17.85
CA LYS A 9 22.61 12.51 -17.42
C LYS A 9 23.35 11.18 -17.50
N LYS A 10 23.62 10.59 -16.33
CA LYS A 10 24.16 9.23 -16.16
C LYS A 10 23.18 8.23 -16.78
N ARG A 11 23.56 7.58 -17.89
CA ARG A 11 22.81 6.48 -18.49
C ARG A 11 22.84 5.29 -17.52
N VAL A 12 21.70 5.00 -16.89
CA VAL A 12 21.51 3.75 -16.14
C VAL A 12 21.31 2.64 -17.18
N LYS A 13 22.13 1.59 -17.11
CA LYS A 13 22.01 0.41 -17.99
C LYS A 13 20.63 -0.24 -17.77
N PRO A 14 19.97 -0.77 -18.82
CA PRO A 14 18.80 -1.60 -18.64
C PRO A 14 19.24 -2.88 -17.91
N GLU A 15 18.75 -3.05 -16.69
CA GLU A 15 18.84 -4.32 -15.97
C GLU A 15 17.89 -5.33 -16.62
N GLU A 16 18.36 -6.56 -16.80
CA GLU A 16 17.69 -7.60 -17.56
C GLU A 16 16.25 -7.85 -17.10
N PRO A 17 15.32 -8.16 -18.04
CA PRO A 17 13.95 -8.41 -17.71
C PRO A 17 13.87 -9.71 -16.90
N ARG A 18 13.79 -9.57 -15.58
CA ARG A 18 13.42 -10.67 -14.69
C ARG A 18 12.11 -11.24 -15.20
N GLU A 19 12.13 -12.52 -15.54
CA GLU A 19 11.00 -13.25 -16.10
C GLU A 19 9.77 -13.06 -15.21
N ILE A 20 8.81 -12.29 -15.71
CA ILE A 20 7.59 -11.96 -14.99
C ILE A 20 6.70 -13.19 -15.11
N ASN A 21 6.70 -14.04 -14.07
CA ASN A 21 5.73 -15.11 -13.92
C ASN A 21 4.35 -14.46 -13.68
N ILE A 22 3.58 -14.31 -14.75
CA ILE A 22 2.30 -13.58 -14.81
C ILE A 22 1.14 -14.35 -14.13
N ALA A 23 1.38 -15.53 -13.54
CA ALA A 23 0.31 -16.41 -13.06
C ALA A 23 0.30 -16.72 -11.54
N SER A 24 1.36 -16.44 -10.78
CA SER A 24 1.35 -16.59 -9.31
C SER A 24 2.46 -15.77 -8.63
N THR A 25 2.13 -15.25 -7.44
CA THR A 25 3.07 -14.69 -6.44
C THR A 25 3.51 -13.23 -6.61
N GLY A 26 2.53 -12.31 -6.70
CA GLY A 26 2.71 -10.93 -6.21
C GLY A 26 2.63 -10.83 -4.68
N GLU A 27 2.91 -11.94 -4.00
CA GLU A 27 2.77 -12.15 -2.57
C GLU A 27 4.14 -12.09 -1.91
N SER A 28 4.20 -11.44 -0.77
CA SER A 28 5.41 -11.31 0.02
C SER A 28 5.05 -11.38 1.48
N THR A 29 5.86 -12.08 2.26
CA THR A 29 5.70 -12.13 3.71
C THR A 29 6.50 -11.00 4.34
N GLU A 30 5.86 -10.18 5.17
CA GLU A 30 6.47 -9.05 5.87
C GLU A 30 6.25 -9.18 7.37
N GLU A 31 7.31 -9.05 8.17
CA GLU A 31 7.23 -9.04 9.63
C GLU A 31 6.95 -7.62 10.13
N HIS A 32 5.90 -7.45 10.95
CA HIS A 32 5.50 -6.17 11.55
C HIS A 32 5.37 -6.33 13.07
N SER A 33 5.21 -5.22 13.80
CA SER A 33 5.12 -5.21 15.28
C SER A 33 4.02 -6.11 15.86
N ASP A 34 2.98 -6.36 15.07
CA ASP A 34 1.77 -7.07 15.50
C ASP A 34 1.78 -8.54 15.04
N GLY A 35 2.82 -8.97 14.31
CA GLY A 35 2.96 -10.32 13.76
C GLY A 35 3.44 -10.35 12.31
N THR A 36 3.53 -11.56 11.77
CA THR A 36 3.90 -11.83 10.36
C THR A 36 2.68 -11.69 9.46
N TYR A 37 2.81 -10.86 8.43
CA TYR A 37 1.75 -10.59 7.46
C TYR A 37 2.10 -11.18 6.11
N VAL A 38 1.14 -11.82 5.47
CA VAL A 38 1.18 -12.10 4.04
C VAL A 38 0.58 -10.91 3.31
N VAL A 39 1.33 -10.40 2.34
CA VAL A 39 1.03 -9.14 1.63
C VAL A 39 0.94 -9.42 0.15
N ARG A 40 -0.22 -9.14 -0.45
CA ARG A 40 -0.46 -9.24 -1.89
C ARG A 40 -0.67 -7.86 -2.49
N ARG A 41 0.12 -7.49 -3.50
CA ARG A 41 -0.07 -6.23 -4.24
C ARG A 41 -1.06 -6.44 -5.38
N LEU A 42 -2.11 -5.63 -5.43
CA LEU A 42 -3.11 -5.64 -6.49
C LEU A 42 -2.91 -4.47 -7.44
N THR A 43 -3.03 -4.74 -8.73
CA THR A 43 -3.15 -3.72 -9.76
C THR A 43 -4.57 -3.13 -9.74
N GLY A 44 -4.73 -1.95 -10.35
CA GLY A 44 -6.03 -1.29 -10.42
C GLY A 44 -7.13 -2.21 -10.96
N SER A 45 -6.86 -2.91 -12.05
CA SER A 45 -7.81 -3.84 -12.69
C SER A 45 -8.30 -4.97 -11.78
N GLY A 46 -7.57 -5.33 -10.73
CA GLY A 46 -8.00 -6.32 -9.73
C GLY A 46 -9.02 -5.80 -8.71
N SER A 47 -9.27 -4.49 -8.67
CA SER A 47 -10.20 -3.84 -7.73
C SER A 47 -11.58 -3.65 -8.37
N THR A 48 -12.48 -4.59 -8.09
CA THR A 48 -13.88 -4.58 -8.59
C THR A 48 -14.86 -3.91 -7.62
N LYS A 49 -14.42 -3.59 -6.40
CA LYS A 49 -15.24 -2.98 -5.33
C LYS A 49 -14.42 -1.94 -4.56
N PRO A 50 -15.06 -0.88 -4.03
CA PRO A 50 -14.39 0.03 -3.12
C PRO A 50 -14.21 -0.63 -1.75
N TYR A 51 -13.06 -0.41 -1.12
CA TYR A 51 -12.74 -0.98 0.20
C TYR A 51 -12.31 0.12 1.18
N ARG A 52 -12.53 -0.08 2.48
CA ARG A 52 -12.11 0.89 3.50
C ARG A 52 -10.72 0.57 4.02
N CYS A 53 -9.81 1.55 3.96
CA CYS A 53 -8.41 1.40 4.37
C CYS A 53 -8.24 1.56 5.89
N PRO A 54 -7.77 0.56 6.65
CA PRO A 54 -7.65 0.67 8.10
C PRO A 54 -6.69 1.78 8.57
N GLY A 55 -5.60 2.05 7.84
CA GLY A 55 -4.59 3.04 8.25
C GLY A 55 -5.00 4.51 8.12
N CYS A 56 -6.06 4.82 7.36
CA CYS A 56 -6.51 6.20 7.15
C CYS A 56 -8.03 6.38 7.18
N ASP A 57 -8.76 5.27 7.30
CA ASP A 57 -10.22 5.19 7.30
C ASP A 57 -10.93 5.65 6.01
N GLN A 58 -10.17 5.97 4.96
CA GLN A 58 -10.70 6.39 3.68
C GLN A 58 -10.99 5.21 2.75
N LEU A 59 -11.92 5.43 1.81
CA LEU A 59 -12.22 4.47 0.76
C LEU A 59 -11.10 4.43 -0.28
N ILE A 60 -10.69 3.21 -0.63
CA ILE A 60 -9.90 2.86 -1.80
C ILE A 60 -10.91 2.73 -2.95
N PRO A 61 -10.88 3.60 -3.96
CA PRO A 61 -11.81 3.51 -5.08
C PRO A 61 -11.59 2.24 -5.92
N LEU A 62 -12.58 1.91 -6.74
CA LEU A 62 -12.45 0.89 -7.76
C LEU A 62 -11.29 1.24 -8.71
N ALA A 63 -10.77 0.24 -9.41
CA ALA A 63 -9.68 0.41 -10.36
C ALA A 63 -8.39 1.04 -9.77
N THR A 64 -8.25 1.12 -8.44
CA THR A 64 -7.10 1.75 -7.79
C THR A 64 -6.09 0.69 -7.31
N PRO A 65 -4.80 0.79 -7.71
CA PRO A 65 -3.76 -0.10 -7.20
C PRO A 65 -3.62 0.00 -5.68
N HIS A 66 -3.65 -1.13 -4.98
CA HIS A 66 -3.63 -1.17 -3.52
C HIS A 66 -3.08 -2.51 -3.01
N VAL A 67 -2.94 -2.63 -1.70
CA VAL A 67 -2.33 -3.78 -1.03
C VAL A 67 -3.39 -4.53 -0.23
N VAL A 68 -3.40 -5.85 -0.32
CA VAL A 68 -4.17 -6.72 0.58
C VAL A 68 -3.19 -7.36 1.53
N ALA A 69 -3.46 -7.27 2.83
CA ALA A 69 -2.62 -7.87 3.86
C ALA A 69 -3.47 -8.59 4.90
N TRP A 70 -2.98 -9.74 5.35
CA TRP A 70 -3.57 -10.58 6.38
C TRP A 70 -2.47 -11.22 7.22
N LEU A 71 -2.82 -11.70 8.42
CA LEU A 71 -1.86 -12.42 9.27
C LEU A 71 -1.65 -13.81 8.69
N GLU A 72 -0.43 -14.34 8.78
CA GLU A 72 -0.08 -15.64 8.21
C GLU A 72 -1.01 -16.78 8.66
N TYR A 73 -1.53 -16.71 9.89
CA TYR A 73 -2.44 -17.69 10.47
C TYR A 73 -3.94 -17.33 10.35
N ASP A 74 -4.28 -16.21 9.71
CA ASP A 74 -5.66 -15.72 9.55
C ASP A 74 -5.89 -15.19 8.13
N GLU A 75 -6.08 -16.10 7.18
CA GLU A 75 -6.33 -15.78 5.77
C GLU A 75 -7.68 -15.11 5.52
N ASP A 76 -8.65 -15.31 6.41
CA ASP A 76 -9.97 -14.69 6.31
C ASP A 76 -9.94 -13.23 6.80
N GLY A 77 -8.98 -12.88 7.66
CA GLY A 77 -8.70 -11.53 8.14
C GLY A 77 -8.13 -10.55 7.11
N ARG A 78 -8.32 -10.79 5.81
CA ARG A 78 -7.83 -9.95 4.70
C ARG A 78 -8.33 -8.52 4.78
N ARG A 79 -7.39 -7.57 4.84
CA ARG A 79 -7.66 -6.13 4.86
C ARG A 79 -7.02 -5.44 3.67
N HIS A 80 -7.74 -4.47 3.12
CA HIS A 80 -7.30 -3.67 1.98
C HIS A 80 -6.70 -2.35 2.46
N TRP A 81 -5.50 -2.03 2.00
CA TRP A 81 -4.74 -0.84 2.37
C TRP A 81 -4.31 -0.08 1.11
N HIS A 82 -4.32 1.25 1.16
CA HIS A 82 -3.57 2.02 0.19
C HIS A 82 -2.08 1.63 0.27
N THR A 83 -1.38 1.58 -0.86
CA THR A 83 0.06 1.26 -0.90
C THR A 83 0.88 2.16 0.03
N ALA A 84 0.60 3.46 0.05
CA ALA A 84 1.27 4.41 0.93
C ALA A 84 0.89 4.25 2.41
N CYS A 85 -0.32 3.74 2.69
CA CYS A 85 -0.75 3.47 4.07
C CYS A 85 -0.08 2.20 4.60
N TRP A 86 0.03 1.15 3.79
CA TRP A 86 0.75 -0.08 4.15
C TRP A 86 2.23 0.21 4.46
N ALA A 87 2.92 0.92 3.57
CA ALA A 87 4.33 1.30 3.76
C ALA A 87 4.59 2.14 5.04
N LYS A 88 3.54 2.75 5.59
CA LYS A 88 3.61 3.54 6.83
C LYS A 88 2.68 2.97 7.91
N LYS A 89 2.34 1.68 7.89
CA LYS A 89 1.37 1.05 8.79
C LYS A 89 1.63 1.40 10.25
N ASN A 90 2.87 1.25 10.71
CA ASN A 90 3.25 1.54 12.11
C ASN A 90 3.09 3.01 12.51
N LYS A 91 3.02 3.93 11.53
CA LYS A 91 2.86 5.37 11.74
C LYS A 91 1.48 5.88 11.36
N ARG A 92 0.63 5.05 10.75
CA ARG A 92 -0.69 5.41 10.22
C ARG A 92 -1.76 4.72 11.03
N ARG A 93 -2.49 5.53 11.81
CA ARG A 93 -3.71 5.12 12.50
C ARG A 93 -4.88 5.93 11.95
N PRO A 94 -6.09 5.34 11.86
CA PRO A 94 -7.26 6.09 11.47
C PRO A 94 -7.41 7.27 12.44
N ASN A 95 -7.69 8.45 11.90
CA ASN A 95 -7.94 9.62 12.73
C ASN A 95 -9.27 9.37 13.43
N THR A 96 -9.22 8.82 14.65
CA THR A 96 -10.41 8.68 15.47
C THR A 96 -10.90 10.09 15.76
N GLU A 97 -11.89 10.57 15.02
CA GLU A 97 -12.57 11.80 15.36
C GLU A 97 -13.26 11.56 16.70
N ARG A 98 -12.53 11.82 17.79
CA ARG A 98 -13.10 12.06 19.11
C ARG A 98 -13.92 13.32 18.99
N THR A 99 -15.15 13.14 18.53
CA THR A 99 -16.33 13.94 18.83
C THR A 99 -15.99 15.33 19.37
N ARG A 100 -15.61 16.25 18.46
CA ARG A 100 -15.68 17.69 18.78
C ARG A 100 -17.12 18.14 19.10
N ASN A 101 -18.11 17.25 18.86
CA ASN A 101 -19.54 17.46 19.04
C ASN A 101 -20.21 16.43 19.99
N ALA A 102 -19.48 15.81 20.93
CA ALA A 102 -20.13 14.98 21.94
C ALA A 102 -21.10 15.86 22.75
N PRO A 103 -22.39 15.47 22.90
CA PRO A 103 -23.33 16.23 23.71
C PRO A 103 -22.79 16.28 25.14
N ARG A 104 -22.61 17.51 25.64
CA ARG A 104 -22.34 17.77 27.05
C ARG A 104 -23.67 17.65 27.76
N PHE A 105 -23.85 16.57 28.52
CA PHE A 105 -24.88 16.49 29.56
C PHE A 105 -24.25 16.86 30.89
#